data_AF-A0A522S6I6-F1
#
_entry.id   AF-A0A522S6I6-F1
#
_cell.length_a   1.000
_cell.length_b   1.000
_cell.length_c   1.000
_cell.angle_alpha   90.00
_cell.angle_beta   90.00
_cell.angle_gamma   90.00
#
_symmetry.space_group_name_H-M   'P 1'
#
loop_
_entity.id
_entity.type
_entity.pdbx_description
1 polymer ?
#
loop_
_entity_poly.entity_id
_entity_poly.type
_entity_poly.pdbx_seq_one_letter_code
_entity_poly.pdbx_strand_id
1 'polypeptide(L)'
;MDTVGNKVARAEIAMIKVVAPNVALKVIDWAIQAHGGGGVSSDFPLALMWAHQRTLRLADGPDEVHNNAIAKLELGKYATDGKAVEMPITRGS
;
A
#
# COMPACT_ATOMS: atom_id res chain seq x y z
N MET A 1 -4.65 -7.96 19.21
CA MET A 1 -4.47 -6.53 19.57
C MET A 1 -2.98 -6.24 19.59
N ASP A 2 -2.54 -5.06 19.15
CA ASP A 2 -1.11 -4.68 19.15
C ASP A 2 -0.53 -4.74 20.57
N THR A 3 0.66 -5.32 20.71
CA THR A 3 1.33 -5.57 21.99
C THR A 3 2.62 -4.75 22.15
N VAL A 4 3.11 -4.10 21.09
CA VAL A 4 4.42 -3.43 21.06
C VAL A 4 4.39 -2.01 20.48
N GLY A 5 3.27 -1.59 19.90
CA GLY A 5 3.07 -0.23 19.40
C GLY A 5 3.41 -0.09 17.91
N ASN A 6 2.59 0.70 17.21
CA ASN A 6 2.78 1.04 15.79
C ASN A 6 4.18 1.57 15.45
N LYS A 7 4.91 2.15 16.40
CA LYS A 7 6.27 2.68 16.19
C LYS A 7 7.30 1.59 15.88
N VAL A 8 7.12 0.39 16.39
CA VAL A 8 8.01 -0.75 16.11
C VAL A 8 7.64 -1.37 14.77
N ALA A 9 6.34 -1.47 14.46
CA ALA A 9 5.82 -2.08 13.25
C ALA A 9 5.75 -1.12 12.03
N ARG A 10 6.46 0.02 12.06
CA ARG A 10 6.34 1.06 11.00
C ARG A 10 6.71 0.53 9.63
N ALA A 11 7.71 -0.35 9.53
CA ALA A 11 8.11 -0.96 8.27
C ALA A 11 7.01 -1.88 7.74
N GLU A 12 6.48 -2.75 8.58
CA GLU A 12 5.44 -3.72 8.24
C GLU A 12 4.14 -3.04 7.82
N ILE A 13 3.74 -1.98 8.53
CA ILE A 13 2.57 -1.17 8.19
C ILE A 13 2.73 -0.50 6.81
N ALA A 14 3.90 0.09 6.53
CA ALA A 14 4.17 0.69 5.23
C ALA A 14 4.19 -0.38 4.12
N MET A 15 4.80 -1.54 4.36
CA MET A 15 4.86 -2.64 3.40
C MET A 15 3.47 -3.16 3.03
N ILE A 16 2.61 -3.43 4.03
CA ILE A 16 1.26 -3.94 3.75
C ILE A 16 0.40 -2.92 3.00
N LYS A 17 0.56 -1.62 3.33
CA LYS A 17 -0.15 -0.52 2.67
C LYS A 17 0.18 -0.42 1.18
N VAL A 18 1.39 -0.78 0.76
CA VAL A 18 1.76 -0.85 -0.66
C VAL A 18 1.22 -2.12 -1.31
N VAL A 19 1.49 -3.29 -0.73
CA VAL A 19 1.22 -4.56 -1.42
C VAL A 19 -0.27 -4.89 -1.51
N ALA A 20 -1.06 -4.59 -0.47
CA ALA A 20 -2.46 -5.03 -0.41
C ALA A 20 -3.34 -4.42 -1.51
N PRO A 21 -3.35 -3.09 -1.75
CA PRO A 21 -4.15 -2.51 -2.83
C PRO A 21 -3.69 -2.99 -4.22
N ASN A 22 -2.38 -3.18 -4.43
CA ASN A 22 -1.83 -3.64 -5.70
C ASN A 22 -2.24 -5.09 -6.04
N VAL A 23 -2.19 -5.98 -5.05
CA VAL A 23 -2.67 -7.37 -5.23
C VAL A 23 -4.18 -7.39 -5.43
N ALA A 24 -4.94 -6.64 -4.64
CA ALA A 24 -6.40 -6.57 -4.76
C ALA A 24 -6.82 -6.09 -6.15
N LEU A 25 -6.21 -5.01 -6.68
CA LEU A 25 -6.46 -4.53 -8.04
C LEU A 25 -6.24 -5.62 -9.09
N LYS A 26 -5.13 -6.36 -9.00
CA LYS A 26 -4.81 -7.42 -9.96
C LYS A 26 -5.84 -8.56 -9.94
N VAL A 27 -6.27 -8.97 -8.75
CA VAL A 27 -7.29 -10.02 -8.60
C VAL A 27 -8.66 -9.54 -9.11
N ILE A 28 -9.05 -8.30 -8.81
CA ILE A 28 -10.30 -7.72 -9.29
C ILE A 28 -10.27 -7.58 -10.82
N ASP A 29 -9.15 -7.15 -11.40
CA ASP A 29 -8.97 -7.04 -12.85
C ASP A 29 -9.15 -8.39 -13.56
N TRP A 30 -8.57 -9.47 -13.02
CA TRP A 30 -8.83 -10.82 -13.51
C TRP A 30 -10.30 -11.23 -13.41
N ALA A 31 -10.97 -10.85 -12.32
CA ALA A 31 -12.40 -11.11 -12.18
C ALA A 31 -13.23 -10.32 -13.21
N ILE A 32 -12.90 -9.05 -13.47
CA ILE A 32 -13.52 -8.23 -14.53
C ILE A 32 -13.36 -8.94 -15.88
N GLN A 33 -12.13 -9.36 -16.20
CA GLN A 33 -11.83 -10.03 -17.46
C GLN A 33 -12.61 -11.33 -17.64
N ALA A 34 -12.79 -12.12 -16.57
CA ALA A 34 -13.57 -13.36 -16.59
C ALA A 34 -15.08 -13.12 -16.83
N HIS A 35 -15.61 -11.97 -16.43
CA HIS A 35 -17.03 -11.62 -16.62
C HIS A 35 -17.29 -10.83 -17.93
N GLY A 36 -16.26 -10.57 -18.74
CA GLY A 36 -16.39 -9.83 -19.99
C GLY A 36 -17.01 -8.44 -19.80
N GLY A 37 -17.94 -8.07 -20.69
CA GLY A 37 -18.66 -6.79 -20.59
C GLY A 37 -19.46 -6.63 -19.29
N GLY A 38 -19.90 -7.74 -18.69
CA GLY A 38 -20.56 -7.72 -17.39
C GLY A 38 -19.65 -7.20 -16.26
N GLY A 39 -18.35 -7.50 -16.33
CA GLY A 39 -17.38 -7.09 -15.30
C GLY A 39 -17.17 -5.58 -15.18
N VAL A 40 -17.49 -4.81 -16.23
CA VAL A 40 -17.44 -3.34 -16.24
C VAL A 40 -18.83 -2.69 -16.16
N SER A 41 -19.89 -3.49 -16.05
CA SER A 41 -21.27 -3.02 -15.96
C SER A 41 -21.72 -2.85 -14.49
N SER A 42 -22.99 -2.50 -14.29
CA SER A 42 -23.63 -2.51 -12.96
C SER A 42 -24.09 -3.89 -12.49
N ASP A 43 -23.99 -4.93 -13.33
CA ASP A 43 -24.47 -6.27 -13.00
C ASP A 43 -23.59 -6.95 -11.93
N PHE A 44 -22.32 -6.52 -11.83
CA PHE A 44 -21.36 -6.99 -10.82
C PHE A 44 -20.70 -5.79 -10.13
N PRO A 45 -20.32 -5.90 -8.85
CA PRO A 45 -19.69 -4.80 -8.12
C PRO A 45 -18.21 -4.56 -8.51
N LEU A 46 -17.69 -5.28 -9.51
CA LEU A 46 -16.26 -5.38 -9.80
C LEU A 46 -15.64 -4.03 -10.22
N ALA A 47 -16.30 -3.25 -11.07
CA ALA A 47 -15.83 -1.92 -11.46
C ALA A 47 -15.72 -0.96 -10.27
N LEU A 48 -16.72 -0.97 -9.37
CA LEU A 48 -16.70 -0.16 -8.14
C LEU A 48 -15.57 -0.60 -7.21
N MET A 49 -15.40 -1.91 -7.02
CA MET A 49 -14.33 -2.48 -6.19
C MET A 49 -12.94 -2.10 -6.73
N TRP A 50 -12.73 -2.17 -8.05
CA TRP A 50 -11.49 -1.77 -8.69
C TRP A 50 -11.20 -0.29 -8.45
N ALA A 51 -12.19 0.58 -8.66
CA ALA A 51 -12.06 2.01 -8.43
C ALA A 51 -11.69 2.31 -6.96
N HIS A 52 -12.35 1.65 -6.00
CA HIS A 52 -12.04 1.80 -4.58
C HIS A 52 -10.62 1.34 -4.23
N GLN A 53 -10.15 0.19 -4.73
CA GLN A 53 -8.77 -0.24 -4.47
C GLN A 53 -7.75 0.70 -5.13
N ARG A 54 -8.09 1.30 -6.27
CA ARG A 54 -7.25 2.28 -6.93
C ARG A 54 -7.08 3.56 -6.12
N THR A 55 -8.12 4.01 -5.40
CA THR A 55 -8.01 5.18 -4.52
C THR A 55 -7.16 4.90 -3.28
N LEU A 56 -7.15 3.67 -2.76
CA LEU A 56 -6.30 3.27 -1.64
C LEU A 56 -4.79 3.30 -1.94
N ARG A 57 -4.39 3.35 -3.22
CA ARG A 57 -3.00 3.62 -3.62
C ARG A 57 -2.59 5.10 -3.47
N LEU A 58 -3.53 5.98 -3.12
CA LEU A 58 -3.32 7.41 -2.93
C LEU A 58 -3.69 7.84 -1.51
N ALA A 59 -4.79 7.31 -0.98
CA ALA A 59 -5.23 7.55 0.40
C ALA A 59 -4.15 7.13 1.40
N ASP A 60 -4.01 7.88 2.49
CA ASP A 60 -3.03 7.65 3.57
C ASP A 60 -1.57 7.54 3.10
N GLY A 61 -1.26 8.21 1.98
CA GLY A 61 0.07 8.24 1.38
C GLY A 61 0.13 7.42 0.08
N PRO A 62 0.61 8.03 -1.02
CA PRO A 62 0.90 7.30 -2.24
C PRO A 62 1.91 6.18 -2.05
N ASP A 63 1.82 5.14 -2.86
CA ASP A 63 2.73 3.98 -2.82
C ASP A 63 4.21 4.40 -2.86
N GLU A 64 4.55 5.44 -3.63
CA GLU A 64 5.92 5.92 -3.78
C GLU A 64 6.48 6.50 -2.48
N VAL A 65 5.63 7.15 -1.68
CA VAL A 65 6.02 7.70 -0.38
C VAL A 65 6.30 6.58 0.60
N HIS A 66 5.45 5.55 0.63
CA HIS A 66 5.65 4.36 1.46
C HIS A 66 6.88 3.56 1.02
N ASN A 67 7.09 3.36 -0.28
CA ASN A 67 8.28 2.68 -0.81
C ASN A 67 9.58 3.40 -0.44
N ASN A 68 9.60 4.74 -0.51
CA ASN A 68 10.75 5.53 -0.05
C ASN A 68 10.99 5.34 1.45
N ALA A 69 9.94 5.39 2.27
CA ALA A 69 10.04 5.13 3.71
C ALA A 69 10.58 3.72 4.01
N ILE A 70 10.08 2.69 3.32
CA ILE A 70 10.55 1.30 3.45
C ILE A 70 12.02 1.19 3.06
N ALA A 71 12.42 1.75 1.91
CA ALA A 71 13.80 1.70 1.45
C ALA A 71 14.76 2.36 2.45
N LYS A 72 14.39 3.52 2.98
CA LYS A 72 15.15 4.23 4.00
C LYS A 72 15.29 3.41 5.29
N LEU A 73 14.20 2.80 5.76
CA LEU A 73 14.22 1.94 6.95
C LEU A 73 15.07 0.68 6.74
N GLU A 74 15.00 0.07 5.55
CA GLU A 74 15.77 -1.14 5.24
C GLU A 74 17.26 -0.84 5.10
N LEU A 75 17.63 0.18 4.32
CA LEU A 75 19.04 0.58 4.15
C LEU A 75 19.67 1.07 5.45
N GLY A 76 18.89 1.73 6.31
CA GLY A 76 19.33 2.17 7.63
C GLY A 76 19.83 1.04 8.54
N LYS A 77 19.33 -0.19 8.35
CA LYS A 77 19.80 -1.38 9.10
C LYS A 77 21.25 -1.75 8.78
N TYR A 78 21.73 -1.36 7.60
CA TYR A 78 23.06 -1.70 7.09
C TYR A 78 24.00 -0.49 6.95
N ALA A 79 23.54 0.70 7.33
CA ALA A 79 24.33 1.93 7.21
C ALA A 79 25.51 1.92 8.19
N THR A 80 26.72 2.15 7.69
CA THR A 80 27.97 2.16 8.48
C THR A 80 28.13 3.38 9.38
N ASP A 81 27.38 4.46 9.10
CA ASP A 81 27.69 5.79 9.62
C ASP A 81 26.85 6.21 10.83
N GLY A 82 25.96 5.33 11.32
CA GLY A 82 25.13 5.55 12.52
C GLY A 82 24.17 6.75 12.48
N LYS A 83 24.03 7.42 11.34
CA LYS A 83 23.16 8.59 11.19
C LYS A 83 21.68 8.20 11.22
N ALA A 84 20.87 8.98 11.93
CA ALA A 84 19.43 8.79 11.96
C ALA A 84 18.84 8.95 10.55
N VAL A 85 18.03 7.98 10.13
CA VAL A 85 17.37 7.97 8.82
C VAL A 85 16.26 9.02 8.78
N GLU A 86 16.39 10.01 7.90
CA GLU A 86 15.36 11.04 7.71
C GLU A 86 14.12 10.44 7.03
N MET A 87 12.99 10.41 7.74
CA MET A 87 11.76 9.82 7.21
C MET A 87 10.99 10.80 6.29
N PRO A 88 10.33 10.30 5.22
CA PRO A 88 9.45 11.15 4.41
C PRO A 88 8.29 11.70 5.25
N ILE A 89 7.85 12.93 4.96
CA ILE A 89 6.69 13.53 5.61
C ILE A 89 5.42 12.86 5.07
N THR A 90 4.84 11.94 5.84
CA THR A 90 3.49 11.42 5.63
C THR A 90 2.53 12.20 6.53
N ARG A 91 1.46 12.76 5.98
CA ARG A 91 0.43 13.42 6.81
C ARG A 91 -0.21 12.36 7.72
N GLY A 92 0.04 12.44 9.04
CA GLY A 92 -0.53 11.51 10.02
C GLY A 92 0.40 11.07 11.17
N SER A 93 1.58 11.68 11.34
CA SER A 93 2.46 11.47 12.50
C SER A 93 1.95 12.16 13.76
#